data_AF-A0A818XHU0-F1
#
_entry.id   AF-A0A818XHU0-F1
#
_cell.length_a   1.000
_cell.length_b   1.000
_cell.length_c   1.000
_cell.angle_alpha   90.00
_cell.angle_beta   90.00
_cell.angle_gamma   90.00
#
_symmetry.space_group_name_H-M   'P 1'
#
loop_
_entity.id
_entity.type
_entity.pdbx_description
1 polymer ?
#
loop_
_entity_poly.entity_id
_entity_poly.type
_entity_poly.pdbx_seq_one_letter_code
_entity_poly.pdbx_strand_id
1 'polypeptide(L)'
;MSIEHFRPPAIPLVTHTPYFSIWCTANQLTDTWSTHWTGHVHAMCGLIRIDGRTLRFMGIEPTEIPPLTQRSVTVAATTTVFVFEGYGIVLNVEFLSPLLPKDLDILTRPVTYVTFTVQATDGCEHSIEIYFDNTAELVVNETNQKVIAAQQRIKDMEVLSFQSDEQAILVRKGDDIRIDWGIQYLAIPDATQNKTFIGATSLSRSTFSRYGKLPDSNNMRFPRAAKDDWPGISTIVSFDKVDSHPVSCYILLAYDELYSLEYLHRKLKPYWKRNELQIDELLIKAAAEYVLVRKKCHEFNEILRQELTDRGGAKYSKVAELAFRQCLSAHSIVQDVDGTLLMFSKENSSNGCMGTVDVTYPGAPFFLYFNPDLLKAQLVPVFNYAESTRWKFPFAPHDLGVYPQANGQAYGGAEDSEECQMPVEECGNMIILTVAICKIENKTDLADKYFKTLLKWVNYLLDFGLNPKNQLCTDDFTGHIAHNANLSLKAILAISAFAQLWTLKADKIQAQIFNKIAQTMASEWLN
;
A
#
# COMPACT_ATOMS: atom_id res chain seq x y z
N MET A 1 26.30 -13.90 -5.48
CA MET A 1 26.94 -13.55 -4.18
C MET A 1 25.87 -12.88 -3.32
N SER A 2 25.45 -13.53 -2.23
CA SER A 2 24.55 -12.92 -1.26
C SER A 2 25.25 -11.71 -0.66
N ILE A 3 24.65 -10.53 -0.78
CA ILE A 3 25.13 -9.38 -0.02
C ILE A 3 24.77 -9.67 1.43
N GLU A 4 25.80 -9.88 2.25
CA GLU A 4 25.69 -9.81 3.71
C GLU A 4 24.94 -8.52 4.09
N HIS A 5 23.83 -8.70 4.80
CA HIS A 5 23.09 -7.67 5.55
C HIS A 5 22.34 -6.59 4.72
N PHE A 6 21.35 -6.98 3.92
CA PHE A 6 20.28 -6.04 3.55
C PHE A 6 19.46 -5.69 4.79
N ARG A 7 19.46 -4.41 5.18
CA ARG A 7 18.72 -3.88 6.33
C ARG A 7 17.73 -2.82 5.83
N PRO A 8 16.47 -3.19 5.52
CA PRO A 8 15.46 -2.19 5.19
C PRO A 8 15.21 -1.30 6.43
N PRO A 9 14.98 0.02 6.27
CA PRO A 9 14.66 0.90 7.39
C PRO A 9 13.32 0.54 8.05
N ALA A 10 12.38 0.01 7.27
CA ALA A 10 11.12 -0.56 7.71
C ALA A 10 10.82 -1.83 6.89
N ILE A 11 10.57 -2.94 7.58
CA ILE A 11 10.24 -4.22 6.97
C ILE A 11 8.72 -4.28 6.73
N PRO A 12 8.24 -4.47 5.49
CA PRO A 12 6.81 -4.57 5.19
C PRO A 12 6.22 -5.89 5.70
N LEU A 13 5.17 -5.82 6.51
CA LEU A 13 4.43 -6.99 6.99
C LEU A 13 3.06 -7.09 6.29
N VAL A 14 2.32 -5.97 6.24
CA VAL A 14 1.03 -5.85 5.54
C VAL A 14 1.09 -4.58 4.71
N THR A 15 0.80 -4.64 3.41
CA THR A 15 0.95 -3.46 2.53
C THR A 15 -0.11 -3.49 1.43
N HIS A 16 -1.32 -2.98 1.69
CA HIS A 16 -2.43 -2.96 0.71
C HIS A 16 -2.85 -1.56 0.29
N THR A 17 -3.17 -0.72 1.27
CA THR A 17 -3.63 0.67 1.08
C THR A 17 -2.92 1.57 2.09
N PRO A 18 -3.04 2.90 2.01
CA PRO A 18 -2.51 3.79 3.04
C PRO A 18 -3.05 3.50 4.44
N TYR A 19 -4.18 2.82 4.59
CA TYR A 19 -4.74 2.46 5.89
C TYR A 19 -4.37 1.04 6.33
N PHE A 20 -4.43 0.05 5.43
CA PHE A 20 -4.03 -1.32 5.75
C PHE A 20 -2.55 -1.56 5.41
N SER A 21 -1.69 -0.93 6.22
CA SER A 21 -0.25 -0.82 6.02
C SER A 21 0.50 -0.94 7.35
N ILE A 22 1.17 -2.07 7.58
CA ILE A 22 1.81 -2.45 8.85
C ILE A 22 3.27 -2.85 8.60
N TRP A 23 4.18 -2.32 9.39
CA TRP A 23 5.62 -2.40 9.21
C TRP A 23 6.33 -2.75 10.51
N CYS A 24 7.54 -3.33 10.41
CA CYS A 24 8.47 -3.46 11.51
C CYS A 24 9.66 -2.53 11.29
N THR A 25 9.84 -1.54 12.17
CA THR A 25 10.92 -0.54 12.11
C THR A 25 12.14 -0.97 12.94
N ALA A 26 12.43 -2.26 12.99
CA ALA A 26 13.60 -2.84 13.66
C ALA A 26 14.25 -3.94 12.82
N ASN A 27 15.44 -4.37 13.23
CA ASN A 27 16.17 -5.44 12.53
C ASN A 27 15.61 -6.82 12.88
N GLN A 28 15.24 -7.04 14.15
CA GLN A 28 14.58 -8.24 14.60
C GLN A 28 13.09 -7.99 14.79
N LEU A 29 12.27 -8.96 14.41
CA LEU A 29 10.82 -8.92 14.56
C LEU A 29 10.36 -8.88 16.04
N THR A 30 11.29 -9.15 16.95
CA THR A 30 11.13 -9.18 18.40
C THR A 30 11.60 -7.92 19.13
N ASP A 31 12.16 -6.93 18.42
CA ASP A 31 12.77 -5.74 19.03
C ASP A 31 11.77 -4.58 19.23
N THR A 32 10.67 -4.57 18.48
CA THR A 32 9.63 -3.53 18.55
C THR A 32 8.24 -4.11 18.27
N TRP A 33 7.20 -3.36 18.61
CA TRP A 33 5.88 -3.60 18.04
C TRP A 33 5.87 -3.24 16.56
N SER A 34 5.08 -3.98 15.78
CA SER A 34 4.69 -3.55 14.46
C SER A 34 3.87 -2.25 14.54
N THR A 35 4.05 -1.39 13.56
CA THR A 35 3.42 -0.07 13.51
C THR A 35 2.73 0.15 12.16
N HIS A 36 1.72 1.01 12.16
CA HIS A 36 1.29 1.68 10.94
C HIS A 36 2.44 2.51 10.36
N TRP A 37 2.38 2.91 9.08
CA TRP A 37 3.44 3.74 8.49
C TRP A 37 3.56 5.12 9.17
N THR A 38 2.52 5.57 9.89
CA THR A 38 2.57 6.79 10.72
C THR A 38 3.38 6.63 12.01
N GLY A 39 3.84 5.41 12.34
CA GLY A 39 4.57 5.11 13.57
C GLY A 39 3.68 4.74 14.77
N HIS A 40 2.36 4.86 14.63
CA HIS A 40 1.41 4.38 15.64
C HIS A 40 1.40 2.85 15.73
N VAL A 41 1.25 2.33 16.94
CA VAL A 41 1.30 0.89 17.21
C VAL A 41 0.11 0.18 16.57
N HIS A 42 0.39 -0.77 15.69
CA HIS A 42 -0.53 -1.78 15.18
C HIS A 42 0.04 -3.13 15.61
N ALA A 43 -0.07 -3.43 16.90
CA ALA A 43 0.68 -4.51 17.51
C ALA A 43 0.24 -5.88 16.99
N MET A 44 1.24 -6.67 16.61
CA MET A 44 1.11 -8.11 16.42
C MET A 44 2.12 -8.82 17.32
N CYS A 45 1.73 -9.94 17.91
CA CYS A 45 2.59 -10.78 18.73
C CYS A 45 2.63 -12.21 18.19
N GLY A 46 3.80 -12.84 18.29
CA GLY A 46 4.03 -14.21 17.86
C GLY A 46 4.89 -14.96 18.88
N LEU A 47 4.36 -16.04 19.41
CA LEU A 47 5.07 -16.93 20.34
C LEU A 47 5.06 -18.35 19.78
N ILE A 48 6.15 -19.09 20.01
CA ILE A 48 6.26 -20.51 19.66
C ILE A 48 6.59 -21.29 20.92
N ARG A 49 5.97 -22.45 21.09
CA ARG A 49 6.25 -23.40 22.15
C ARG A 49 6.81 -24.67 21.52
N ILE A 50 8.01 -25.07 21.94
CA ILE A 50 8.79 -26.20 21.41
C ILE A 50 9.00 -27.16 22.56
N ASP A 51 8.39 -28.35 22.51
CA ASP A 51 8.45 -29.37 23.57
C ASP A 51 8.16 -28.78 24.96
N GLY A 52 7.17 -27.90 25.05
CA GLY A 52 6.77 -27.25 26.29
C GLY A 52 7.58 -26.00 26.67
N ARG A 53 8.58 -25.59 25.88
CA ARG A 53 9.35 -24.35 26.10
C ARG A 53 8.85 -23.23 25.20
N THR A 54 8.37 -22.13 25.78
CA THR A 54 7.90 -20.98 25.01
C THR A 54 9.01 -19.96 24.72
N LEU A 55 8.99 -19.43 23.50
CA LEU A 55 9.90 -18.43 22.94
C LEU A 55 9.08 -17.40 22.15
N ARG A 56 9.63 -16.19 21.97
CA ARG A 56 8.99 -15.12 21.19
C ARG A 56 9.65 -15.00 19.83
N PHE A 57 8.87 -14.89 18.76
CA PHE A 57 9.40 -14.61 17.41
C PHE A 57 8.86 -13.29 16.83
N MET A 58 7.85 -12.67 17.45
CA MET A 58 7.32 -11.37 17.03
C MET A 58 6.72 -10.57 18.19
N GLY A 59 6.87 -9.24 18.14
CA GLY A 59 6.43 -8.30 19.18
C GLY A 59 7.37 -8.29 20.38
N ILE A 60 7.19 -7.39 21.36
CA ILE A 60 8.15 -7.23 22.49
C ILE A 60 7.69 -7.88 23.80
N GLU A 61 6.43 -8.28 23.90
CA GLU A 61 5.87 -8.94 25.07
C GLU A 61 5.46 -10.40 24.78
N PRO A 62 5.47 -11.28 25.79
CA PRO A 62 5.89 -11.03 27.18
C PRO A 62 7.41 -10.88 27.33
N THR A 63 7.87 -9.95 28.15
CA THR A 63 9.30 -9.58 28.28
C THR A 63 10.16 -10.67 28.94
N GLU A 64 9.53 -11.51 29.77
CA GLU A 64 10.16 -12.64 30.45
C GLU A 64 10.43 -13.84 29.52
N ILE A 65 9.80 -13.85 28.35
CA ILE A 65 9.96 -14.91 27.35
C ILE A 65 11.09 -14.52 26.39
N PRO A 66 12.17 -15.32 26.31
CA PRO A 66 13.30 -14.99 25.46
C PRO A 66 12.93 -15.12 23.97
N PRO A 67 13.57 -14.34 23.09
CA PRO A 67 13.35 -14.44 21.66
C PRO A 67 13.94 -15.74 21.10
N LEU A 68 13.27 -16.36 20.13
CA LEU A 68 13.87 -17.35 19.23
C LEU A 68 14.83 -16.61 18.28
N THR A 69 15.98 -17.22 17.98
CA THR A 69 17.03 -16.55 17.19
C THR A 69 16.58 -16.32 15.76
N GLN A 70 16.38 -15.06 15.37
CA GLN A 70 16.17 -14.67 13.97
C GLN A 70 17.50 -14.77 13.21
N ARG A 71 17.53 -15.61 12.17
CA ARG A 71 18.69 -15.83 11.31
C ARG A 71 18.72 -14.86 10.13
N SER A 72 17.57 -14.61 9.52
CA SER A 72 17.49 -13.75 8.35
C SER A 72 16.09 -13.17 8.15
N VAL A 73 16.04 -12.10 7.36
CA VAL A 73 14.82 -11.56 6.77
C VAL A 73 15.06 -11.35 5.28
N THR A 74 14.13 -11.82 4.45
CA THR A 74 14.13 -11.61 3.00
C THR A 74 12.90 -10.83 2.61
N VAL A 75 13.09 -9.59 2.17
CA VAL A 75 12.03 -8.78 1.56
C VAL A 75 12.06 -8.97 0.05
N ALA A 76 10.91 -9.31 -0.51
CA ALA A 76 10.60 -9.37 -1.93
C ALA A 76 9.37 -8.51 -2.25
N ALA A 77 9.05 -8.36 -3.53
CA ALA A 77 7.95 -7.52 -4.00
C ALA A 77 6.58 -7.90 -3.40
N THR A 78 6.32 -9.20 -3.19
CA THR A 78 5.03 -9.69 -2.63
C THR A 78 5.16 -10.49 -1.32
N THR A 79 6.34 -11.03 -0.99
CA THR A 79 6.59 -11.75 0.28
C THR A 79 7.68 -11.10 1.17
N THR A 80 7.50 -11.22 2.49
CA THR A 80 8.53 -10.96 3.49
C THR A 80 8.69 -12.23 4.30
N VAL A 81 9.88 -12.84 4.30
CA VAL A 81 10.14 -14.12 4.96
C VAL A 81 11.16 -13.92 6.06
N PHE A 82 10.80 -14.27 7.28
CA PHE A 82 11.70 -14.36 8.43
C PHE A 82 12.07 -15.83 8.67
N VAL A 83 13.35 -16.10 8.91
CA VAL A 83 13.85 -17.42 9.29
C VAL A 83 14.33 -17.35 10.72
N PHE A 84 13.80 -18.23 11.57
CA PHE A 84 14.19 -18.40 12.95
C PHE A 84 14.73 -19.81 13.18
N GLU A 85 15.68 -19.95 14.10
CA GLU A 85 16.31 -21.24 14.36
C GLU A 85 16.67 -21.37 15.84
N GLY A 86 16.49 -22.57 16.38
CA GLY A 86 16.89 -22.91 17.74
C GLY A 86 16.10 -24.09 18.27
N TYR A 87 16.62 -24.73 19.31
CA TYR A 87 15.94 -25.85 20.00
C TYR A 87 15.54 -26.99 19.06
N GLY A 88 16.42 -27.35 18.13
CA GLY A 88 16.20 -28.47 17.22
C GLY A 88 15.33 -28.15 16.01
N ILE A 89 14.77 -26.94 15.87
CA ILE A 89 13.87 -26.60 14.74
C ILE A 89 14.32 -25.34 13.98
N VAL A 90 13.79 -25.24 12.76
CA VAL A 90 13.72 -23.99 11.99
C VAL A 90 12.25 -23.60 11.82
N LEU A 91 11.93 -22.34 12.07
CA LEU A 91 10.63 -21.71 11.83
C LEU A 91 10.78 -20.65 10.73
N ASN A 92 10.03 -20.80 9.64
CA ASN A 92 9.82 -19.74 8.66
C ASN A 92 8.48 -19.06 8.91
N VAL A 93 8.48 -17.73 8.98
CA VAL A 93 7.28 -16.90 9.04
C VAL A 93 7.24 -16.02 7.79
N GLU A 94 6.29 -16.29 6.91
CA GLU A 94 6.10 -15.56 5.66
C GLU A 94 4.85 -14.69 5.72
N PHE A 95 5.03 -13.40 5.47
CA PHE A 95 3.96 -12.46 5.20
C PHE A 95 3.83 -12.27 3.69
N LEU A 96 2.68 -12.65 3.12
CA LEU A 96 2.39 -12.54 1.69
C LEU A 96 1.24 -11.55 1.48
N SER A 97 1.53 -10.43 0.83
CA SER A 97 0.51 -9.51 0.30
C SER A 97 0.53 -9.63 -1.23
N PRO A 98 -0.56 -10.11 -1.87
CA PRO A 98 -0.53 -10.54 -3.27
C PRO A 98 -0.62 -9.37 -4.25
N LEU A 99 0.39 -8.50 -4.21
CA LEU A 99 0.47 -7.25 -4.98
C LEU A 99 0.86 -7.52 -6.45
N LEU A 100 -0.02 -8.15 -7.22
CA LEU A 100 0.21 -8.50 -8.63
C LEU A 100 -0.42 -7.46 -9.58
N PRO A 101 0.34 -6.51 -10.16
CA PRO A 101 -0.24 -5.31 -10.79
C PRO A 101 -1.12 -5.58 -12.01
N LYS A 102 -0.93 -6.72 -12.69
CA LYS A 102 -1.69 -7.12 -13.88
C LYS A 102 -3.02 -7.80 -13.56
N ASP A 103 -3.25 -8.19 -12.31
CA ASP A 103 -4.46 -8.87 -11.85
C ASP A 103 -5.13 -8.01 -10.79
N LEU A 104 -6.03 -7.11 -11.21
CA LEU A 104 -6.65 -6.11 -10.32
C LEU A 104 -7.47 -6.75 -9.19
N ASP A 105 -8.05 -7.93 -9.42
CA ASP A 105 -8.81 -8.66 -8.38
C ASP A 105 -7.91 -9.20 -7.28
N ILE A 106 -6.70 -9.61 -7.63
CA ILE A 106 -5.69 -10.06 -6.68
C ILE A 106 -4.97 -8.88 -6.04
N LEU A 107 -4.60 -7.86 -6.82
CA LEU A 107 -3.94 -6.63 -6.35
C LEU A 107 -4.75 -5.90 -5.28
N THR A 108 -6.07 -5.79 -5.47
CA THR A 108 -6.96 -5.02 -4.60
C THR A 108 -7.61 -5.85 -3.51
N ARG A 109 -7.29 -7.15 -3.42
CA ARG A 109 -7.74 -8.03 -2.33
C ARG A 109 -7.01 -7.63 -1.05
N PRO A 110 -7.71 -7.08 -0.03
CA PRO A 110 -7.09 -6.64 1.22
C PRO A 110 -6.84 -7.82 2.16
N VAL A 111 -6.11 -8.84 1.70
CA VAL A 111 -5.80 -10.06 2.45
C VAL A 111 -4.29 -10.29 2.42
N THR A 112 -3.67 -10.29 3.59
CA THR A 112 -2.31 -10.80 3.80
C THR A 112 -2.38 -12.20 4.38
N TYR A 113 -1.66 -13.14 3.77
CA TYR A 113 -1.48 -14.48 4.30
C TYR A 113 -0.26 -14.50 5.20
N VAL A 114 -0.38 -15.04 6.41
CA VAL A 114 0.75 -15.29 7.31
C VAL A 114 0.94 -16.80 7.39
N THR A 115 2.03 -17.29 6.84
CA THR A 115 2.34 -18.71 6.73
C THR A 115 3.43 -19.07 7.73
N PHE A 116 3.18 -20.11 8.52
CA PHE A 116 4.14 -20.69 9.44
C PHE A 116 4.59 -22.04 8.89
N THR A 117 5.88 -22.20 8.65
CA THR A 117 6.48 -23.48 8.23
C THR A 117 7.52 -23.89 9.27
N VAL A 118 7.39 -25.11 9.81
CA VAL A 118 8.30 -25.63 10.84
C VAL A 118 8.93 -26.93 10.36
N GLN A 119 10.21 -27.12 10.65
CA GLN A 119 10.96 -28.32 10.32
C GLN A 119 11.94 -28.66 11.44
N ALA A 120 12.06 -29.95 11.80
CA ALA A 120 13.09 -30.43 12.70
C ALA A 120 14.45 -30.52 11.99
N THR A 121 15.51 -30.23 12.72
CA THR A 121 16.88 -30.09 12.20
C THR A 121 17.92 -30.91 12.98
N ASP A 122 17.53 -31.51 14.09
CA ASP A 122 18.40 -32.33 14.95
C ASP A 122 18.13 -33.85 14.86
N GLY A 123 17.16 -34.25 14.02
CA GLY A 123 16.76 -35.65 13.85
C GLY A 123 15.80 -36.17 14.92
N CYS A 124 15.33 -35.32 15.84
CA CYS A 124 14.27 -35.63 16.79
C CYS A 124 12.90 -35.20 16.26
N GLU A 125 11.85 -35.75 16.88
CA GLU A 125 10.48 -35.31 16.67
C GLU A 125 10.14 -34.26 17.73
N HIS A 126 9.50 -33.16 17.31
CA HIS A 126 9.10 -32.07 18.21
C HIS A 126 7.59 -31.86 18.20
N SER A 127 7.06 -31.47 19.37
CA SER A 127 5.70 -30.94 19.49
C SER A 127 5.76 -29.41 19.48
N ILE A 128 4.96 -28.80 18.60
CA ILE A 128 5.00 -27.37 18.33
C ILE A 128 3.62 -26.74 18.49
N GLU A 129 3.53 -25.68 19.27
CA GLU A 129 2.38 -24.77 19.26
C GLU A 129 2.82 -23.35 18.88
N ILE A 130 2.08 -22.72 17.97
CA ILE A 130 2.34 -21.34 17.53
C ILE A 130 1.13 -20.50 17.93
N TYR A 131 1.40 -19.42 18.65
CA TYR A 131 0.44 -18.40 19.03
C TYR A 131 0.64 -17.15 18.18
N PHE A 132 -0.46 -16.56 17.74
CA PHE A 132 -0.49 -15.27 17.05
C PHE A 132 -1.63 -14.41 17.60
N ASP A 133 -1.37 -13.10 17.80
CA ASP A 133 -2.40 -12.10 18.06
C ASP A 133 -2.18 -10.80 17.28
N ASN A 134 -3.26 -10.05 17.09
CA ASN A 134 -3.23 -8.64 16.75
C ASN A 134 -4.20 -7.83 17.64
N THR A 135 -3.90 -6.55 17.84
CA THR A 135 -4.65 -5.67 18.74
C THR A 135 -5.78 -4.92 18.03
N ALA A 136 -6.70 -4.36 18.83
CA ALA A 136 -7.79 -3.52 18.33
C ALA A 136 -7.35 -2.12 17.85
N GLU A 137 -6.07 -1.77 17.97
CA GLU A 137 -5.54 -0.51 17.45
C GLU A 137 -5.65 -0.41 15.92
N LEU A 138 -5.72 -1.56 15.24
CA LEU A 138 -5.83 -1.65 13.78
C LEU A 138 -7.12 -1.01 13.21
N VAL A 139 -8.12 -0.74 14.05
CA VAL A 139 -9.45 -0.26 13.63
C VAL A 139 -9.83 1.09 14.25
N VAL A 140 -8.86 1.80 14.83
CA VAL A 140 -9.08 3.12 15.43
C VAL A 140 -7.99 4.09 15.00
N ASN A 141 -8.33 5.37 14.99
CA ASN A 141 -7.35 6.43 14.92
C ASN A 141 -6.66 6.50 16.28
N GLU A 142 -7.37 6.95 17.30
CA GLU A 142 -6.85 7.11 18.66
C GLU A 142 -7.20 5.93 19.57
N THR A 143 -6.28 5.58 20.48
CA THR A 143 -6.47 4.42 21.36
C THR A 143 -7.55 4.62 22.43
N ASN A 144 -8.07 5.83 22.60
CA ASN A 144 -9.23 6.12 23.44
C ASN A 144 -10.58 5.82 22.76
N GLN A 145 -10.60 5.64 21.43
CA GLN A 145 -11.80 5.26 20.69
C GLN A 145 -12.23 3.85 21.07
N LYS A 146 -13.55 3.66 21.10
CA LYS A 146 -14.14 2.38 21.46
C LYS A 146 -14.17 1.44 20.27
N VAL A 147 -13.95 0.17 20.57
CA VAL A 147 -14.02 -0.93 19.61
C VAL A 147 -15.10 -1.92 20.05
N ILE A 148 -15.60 -2.68 19.09
CA ILE A 148 -16.40 -3.88 19.31
C ILE A 148 -15.73 -5.05 18.60
N ALA A 149 -15.96 -6.25 19.14
CA ALA A 149 -15.38 -7.48 18.63
C ALA A 149 -16.45 -8.49 18.28
N ALA A 150 -16.18 -9.34 17.31
CA ALA A 150 -17.05 -10.45 16.97
C ALA A 150 -16.23 -11.72 16.68
N GLN A 151 -16.89 -12.86 16.87
CA GLN A 151 -16.42 -14.17 16.44
C GLN A 151 -17.55 -14.81 15.63
N GLN A 152 -17.20 -15.35 14.48
CA GLN A 152 -18.15 -16.03 13.60
C GLN A 152 -17.48 -17.15 12.82
N ARG A 153 -18.32 -18.06 12.35
CA ARG A 153 -17.94 -19.15 11.46
C ARG A 153 -18.19 -18.74 10.02
N ILE A 154 -17.16 -18.77 9.17
CA ILE A 154 -17.32 -18.58 7.73
C ILE A 154 -16.79 -19.83 7.03
N LYS A 155 -17.71 -20.68 6.56
CA LYS A 155 -17.40 -21.97 5.93
C LYS A 155 -16.46 -22.81 6.83
N ASP A 156 -15.26 -23.12 6.33
CA ASP A 156 -14.24 -23.97 6.97
C ASP A 156 -13.21 -23.12 7.73
N MET A 157 -13.63 -21.97 8.29
CA MET A 157 -12.78 -21.03 9.02
C MET A 157 -13.48 -20.50 10.28
N GLU A 158 -12.73 -20.41 11.37
CA GLU A 158 -13.04 -19.49 12.47
C GLU A 158 -12.59 -18.08 12.08
N VAL A 159 -13.42 -17.07 12.32
CA VAL A 159 -13.12 -15.68 11.98
C VAL A 159 -13.39 -14.79 13.19
N LEU A 160 -12.34 -14.11 13.64
CA LEU A 160 -12.41 -13.08 14.67
C LEU A 160 -12.31 -11.70 14.01
N SER A 161 -12.96 -10.70 14.58
CA SER A 161 -12.89 -9.34 14.06
C SER A 161 -12.92 -8.28 15.13
N PHE A 162 -12.33 -7.13 14.78
CA PHE A 162 -12.54 -5.86 15.45
C PHE A 162 -13.11 -4.84 14.48
N GLN A 163 -13.83 -3.86 15.02
CA GLN A 163 -14.21 -2.65 14.33
C GLN A 163 -14.34 -1.49 15.32
N SER A 164 -14.20 -0.26 14.84
CA SER A 164 -14.58 0.93 15.60
C SER A 164 -16.08 0.89 15.93
N ASP A 165 -16.45 1.27 17.14
CA ASP A 165 -17.85 1.42 17.57
C ASP A 165 -18.53 2.59 16.85
N GLU A 166 -17.78 3.66 16.56
CA GLU A 166 -18.31 4.90 15.96
C GLU A 166 -18.50 4.80 14.44
N GLN A 167 -17.65 4.04 13.75
CA GLN A 167 -17.65 3.93 12.28
C GLN A 167 -17.66 5.31 11.60
N ALA A 168 -16.64 6.14 11.86
CA ALA A 168 -16.54 7.51 11.34
C ALA A 168 -16.11 7.55 9.86
N ILE A 169 -16.90 6.91 8.99
CA ILE A 169 -16.61 6.65 7.58
C ILE A 169 -16.24 7.95 6.84
N LEU A 170 -14.96 8.04 6.45
CA LEU A 170 -14.38 9.12 5.65
C LEU A 170 -14.47 10.51 6.30
N VAL A 171 -14.62 10.59 7.62
CA VAL A 171 -14.72 11.87 8.35
C VAL A 171 -13.34 12.52 8.53
N ARG A 172 -12.34 11.72 8.94
CA ARG A 172 -10.97 12.18 9.19
C ARG A 172 -10.15 12.17 7.91
N LYS A 173 -9.25 13.14 7.78
CA LYS A 173 -8.36 13.29 6.62
C LYS A 173 -7.05 13.97 7.01
N GLY A 174 -6.02 13.78 6.20
CA GLY A 174 -4.73 14.44 6.37
C GLY A 174 -3.63 13.50 6.82
N ASP A 175 -2.61 14.07 7.44
CA ASP A 175 -1.48 13.32 7.98
C ASP A 175 -1.75 12.80 9.38
N ASP A 176 -0.99 11.76 9.71
CA ASP A 176 -1.09 11.06 10.98
C ASP A 176 -2.52 10.59 11.29
N ILE A 177 -3.27 10.17 10.27
CA ILE A 177 -4.61 9.58 10.43
C ILE A 177 -4.55 8.09 10.10
N ARG A 178 -5.08 7.28 11.01
CA ARG A 178 -5.37 5.86 10.81
C ARG A 178 -6.86 5.68 10.57
N ILE A 179 -7.22 4.55 9.98
CA ILE A 179 -8.62 4.24 9.70
C ILE A 179 -9.37 3.94 11.00
N ASP A 180 -10.55 4.54 11.16
CA ASP A 180 -11.42 4.33 12.31
C ASP A 180 -12.86 4.00 11.92
N TRP A 181 -12.98 3.37 10.76
CA TRP A 181 -14.16 2.72 10.24
C TRP A 181 -13.75 1.40 9.55
N GLY A 182 -14.75 0.63 9.14
CA GLY A 182 -14.51 -0.70 8.60
C GLY A 182 -14.17 -1.73 9.67
N ILE A 183 -13.77 -2.91 9.20
CA ILE A 183 -13.67 -4.12 10.01
C ILE A 183 -12.37 -4.86 9.67
N GLN A 184 -11.56 -5.11 10.69
CA GLN A 184 -10.39 -5.98 10.58
C GLN A 184 -10.80 -7.43 10.89
N TYR A 185 -10.27 -8.38 10.14
CA TYR A 185 -10.52 -9.80 10.31
C TYR A 185 -9.22 -10.58 10.48
N LEU A 186 -9.24 -11.51 11.44
CA LEU A 186 -8.32 -12.63 11.54
C LEU A 186 -9.11 -13.89 11.21
N ALA A 187 -8.87 -14.49 10.03
CA ALA A 187 -9.52 -15.72 9.61
C ALA A 187 -8.54 -16.90 9.68
N ILE A 188 -9.00 -17.99 10.28
CA ILE A 188 -8.19 -19.15 10.61
C ILE A 188 -8.84 -20.42 10.02
N PRO A 189 -8.27 -21.00 8.95
CA PRO A 189 -8.76 -22.26 8.38
C PRO A 189 -8.77 -23.43 9.36
N ASP A 190 -9.78 -24.30 9.29
CA ASP A 190 -9.91 -25.45 10.18
C ASP A 190 -8.73 -26.43 10.12
N ALA A 191 -8.10 -26.51 8.94
CA ALA A 191 -6.92 -27.34 8.72
C ALA A 191 -5.75 -27.00 9.68
N THR A 192 -5.82 -25.86 10.38
CA THR A 192 -4.84 -25.44 11.39
C THR A 192 -5.07 -26.02 12.79
N GLN A 193 -6.15 -26.77 13.01
CA GLN A 193 -6.55 -27.31 14.33
C GLN A 193 -6.61 -26.23 15.42
N ASN A 194 -7.20 -25.09 15.07
CA ASN A 194 -7.04 -23.88 15.86
C ASN A 194 -7.87 -23.82 17.14
N LYS A 195 -7.41 -22.96 18.05
CA LYS A 195 -8.19 -22.40 19.15
C LYS A 195 -8.12 -20.89 19.09
N THR A 196 -9.22 -20.22 19.41
CA THR A 196 -9.34 -18.77 19.30
C THR A 196 -9.71 -18.12 20.63
N PHE A 197 -9.36 -16.85 20.79
CA PHE A 197 -9.74 -16.06 21.96
C PHE A 197 -9.79 -14.57 21.65
N ILE A 198 -10.84 -13.92 22.14
CA ILE A 198 -11.04 -12.46 22.17
C ILE A 198 -10.93 -11.99 23.63
N GLY A 199 -10.05 -11.04 23.91
CA GLY A 199 -9.93 -10.46 25.25
C GLY A 199 -8.64 -9.68 25.45
N ALA A 200 -8.21 -9.53 26.70
CA ALA A 200 -6.96 -8.81 27.01
C ALA A 200 -5.73 -9.59 26.51
N THR A 201 -4.85 -8.92 25.76
CA THR A 201 -3.62 -9.54 25.22
C THR A 201 -2.70 -10.07 26.32
N SER A 202 -2.61 -9.37 27.46
CA SER A 202 -1.83 -9.82 28.61
C SER A 202 -2.29 -11.19 29.15
N LEU A 203 -3.60 -11.43 29.15
CA LEU A 203 -4.17 -12.71 29.59
C LEU A 203 -3.91 -13.83 28.58
N SER A 204 -4.15 -13.59 27.29
CA SER A 204 -3.91 -14.61 26.26
C SER A 204 -2.44 -14.98 26.14
N ARG A 205 -1.54 -14.00 26.10
CA ARG A 205 -0.10 -14.20 26.00
C ARG A 205 0.47 -14.94 27.23
N SER A 206 0.05 -14.56 28.44
CA SER A 206 0.51 -15.21 29.67
C SER A 206 -0.05 -16.62 29.87
N THR A 207 -1.29 -16.87 29.43
CA THR A 207 -1.88 -18.21 29.46
C THR A 207 -1.16 -19.13 28.48
N PHE A 208 -0.88 -18.64 27.26
CA PHE A 208 -0.12 -19.41 26.28
C PHE A 208 1.30 -19.70 26.76
N SER A 209 2.02 -18.69 27.26
CA SER A 209 3.42 -18.87 27.65
C SER A 209 3.61 -19.87 28.79
N ARG A 210 2.64 -19.96 29.71
CA ARG A 210 2.68 -20.90 30.84
C ARG A 210 2.17 -22.28 30.47
N TYR A 211 1.06 -22.36 29.72
CA TYR A 211 0.26 -23.58 29.60
C TYR A 211 0.12 -24.10 28.16
N GLY A 212 0.59 -23.38 27.14
CA GLY A 212 0.38 -23.73 25.73
C GLY A 212 -1.10 -23.68 25.32
N LYS A 213 -1.92 -22.88 26.00
CA LYS A 213 -3.39 -22.79 25.79
C LYS A 213 -3.87 -21.35 25.78
N LEU A 214 -5.06 -21.13 25.21
CA LEU A 214 -5.83 -19.91 25.38
C LEU A 214 -6.77 -20.03 26.58
N PRO A 215 -7.26 -18.92 27.14
CA PRO A 215 -8.34 -18.95 28.13
C PRO A 215 -9.59 -19.65 27.58
N ASP A 216 -10.37 -20.27 28.47
CA ASP A 216 -11.48 -21.15 28.10
C ASP A 216 -12.69 -20.41 27.50
N SER A 217 -12.80 -19.11 27.69
CA SER A 217 -13.93 -18.31 27.19
C SER A 217 -13.51 -16.88 26.87
N ASN A 218 -14.11 -16.31 25.82
CA ASN A 218 -13.87 -14.94 25.41
C ASN A 218 -14.30 -13.94 26.50
N ASN A 219 -13.54 -12.85 26.61
CA ASN A 219 -13.96 -11.67 27.36
C ASN A 219 -14.62 -10.66 26.43
N MET A 220 -15.94 -10.67 26.40
CA MET A 220 -16.76 -9.83 25.52
C MET A 220 -17.16 -8.48 26.16
N ARG A 221 -16.31 -7.90 27.02
CA ARG A 221 -16.51 -6.56 27.60
C ARG A 221 -16.35 -5.47 26.52
N PHE A 222 -17.36 -5.31 25.67
CA PHE A 222 -17.41 -4.33 24.59
C PHE A 222 -18.76 -3.56 24.61
N PRO A 223 -18.83 -2.32 24.09
CA PRO A 223 -17.72 -1.54 23.54
C PRO A 223 -16.76 -1.07 24.65
N ARG A 224 -15.45 -1.03 24.34
CA ARG A 224 -14.40 -0.51 25.24
C ARG A 224 -13.29 0.16 24.45
N ALA A 225 -12.54 1.05 25.09
CA ALA A 225 -11.44 1.74 24.41
C ALA A 225 -10.32 0.77 23.98
N ALA A 226 -9.65 1.03 22.86
CA ALA A 226 -8.54 0.19 22.38
C ALA A 226 -7.36 0.14 23.37
N LYS A 227 -7.19 1.15 24.24
CA LYS A 227 -6.20 1.15 25.33
C LYS A 227 -6.65 0.46 26.62
N ASP A 228 -7.96 0.27 26.81
CA ASP A 228 -8.51 -0.33 28.03
C ASP A 228 -8.27 -1.84 27.97
N ASP A 229 -7.43 -2.39 28.87
CA ASP A 229 -7.00 -3.79 28.92
C ASP A 229 -6.43 -4.34 27.58
N TRP A 230 -5.99 -3.44 26.68
CA TRP A 230 -5.41 -3.72 25.36
C TRP A 230 -6.00 -4.95 24.64
N PRO A 231 -7.24 -4.85 24.11
CA PRO A 231 -7.96 -5.98 23.57
C PRO A 231 -7.27 -6.51 22.30
N GLY A 232 -7.19 -7.84 22.20
CA GLY A 232 -6.65 -8.56 21.06
C GLY A 232 -7.55 -9.71 20.63
N ILE A 233 -7.37 -10.10 19.38
CA ILE A 233 -7.89 -11.35 18.81
C ILE A 233 -6.70 -12.28 18.59
N SER A 234 -6.83 -13.52 19.05
CA SER A 234 -5.70 -14.44 19.09
C SER A 234 -6.08 -15.85 18.66
N THR A 235 -5.08 -16.58 18.16
CA THR A 235 -5.21 -17.97 17.76
C THR A 235 -3.99 -18.78 18.18
N ILE A 236 -4.20 -20.08 18.44
CA ILE A 236 -3.14 -21.09 18.53
C ILE A 236 -3.32 -22.06 17.37
N VAL A 237 -2.22 -22.44 16.74
CA VAL A 237 -2.13 -23.55 15.79
C VAL A 237 -1.09 -24.56 16.31
N SER A 238 -1.36 -25.85 16.15
CA SER A 238 -0.53 -26.90 16.75
C SER A 238 -0.10 -27.95 15.72
N PHE A 239 1.12 -28.45 15.89
CA PHE A 239 1.68 -29.58 15.17
C PHE A 239 2.16 -30.62 16.20
N ASP A 240 1.45 -31.74 16.29
CA ASP A 240 1.75 -32.77 17.29
C ASP A 240 3.11 -33.43 17.05
N LYS A 241 3.51 -33.55 15.79
CA LYS A 241 4.74 -34.21 15.36
C LYS A 241 5.37 -33.46 14.19
N VAL A 242 6.49 -32.80 14.46
CA VAL A 242 7.35 -32.17 13.46
C VAL A 242 8.64 -32.95 13.38
N ASP A 243 8.93 -33.51 12.21
CA ASP A 243 10.18 -34.20 11.90
C ASP A 243 10.96 -33.43 10.81
N SER A 244 11.88 -34.10 10.11
CA SER A 244 12.67 -33.50 9.04
C SER A 244 11.86 -33.08 7.82
N HIS A 245 10.58 -33.47 7.71
CA HIS A 245 9.66 -32.99 6.69
C HIS A 245 8.96 -31.70 7.16
N PRO A 246 9.07 -30.59 6.41
CA PRO A 246 8.41 -29.36 6.79
C PRO A 246 6.88 -29.50 6.86
N VAL A 247 6.29 -29.06 7.96
CA VAL A 247 4.84 -28.89 8.11
C VAL A 247 4.50 -27.41 7.99
N SER A 248 3.31 -27.08 7.49
CA SER A 248 2.90 -25.70 7.29
C SER A 248 1.43 -25.46 7.55
N CYS A 249 1.13 -24.27 8.06
CA CYS A 249 -0.23 -23.75 8.17
C CYS A 249 -0.22 -22.24 7.83
N TYR A 250 -1.40 -21.65 7.64
CA TYR A 250 -1.52 -20.24 7.36
C TYR A 250 -2.78 -19.64 8.00
N ILE A 251 -2.72 -18.34 8.26
CA ILE A 251 -3.84 -17.50 8.69
C ILE A 251 -4.00 -16.34 7.72
N LEU A 252 -5.18 -15.72 7.72
CA LEU A 252 -5.48 -14.56 6.89
C LEU A 252 -5.71 -13.34 7.77
N LEU A 253 -4.99 -12.25 7.48
CA LEU A 253 -5.26 -10.91 7.98
C LEU A 253 -5.98 -10.15 6.88
N ALA A 254 -7.21 -9.70 7.13
CA ALA A 254 -7.98 -8.96 6.14
C ALA A 254 -8.58 -7.68 6.70
N TYR A 255 -8.90 -6.74 5.81
CA TYR A 255 -9.57 -5.49 6.18
C TYR A 255 -10.70 -5.17 5.20
N ASP A 256 -11.90 -4.95 5.72
CA ASP A 256 -13.03 -4.40 4.96
C ASP A 256 -13.19 -2.92 5.29
N GLU A 257 -12.69 -2.04 4.42
CA GLU A 257 -12.79 -0.59 4.57
C GLU A 257 -14.25 -0.07 4.47
N LEU A 258 -15.21 -0.88 3.98
CA LEU A 258 -16.58 -0.48 3.58
C LEU A 258 -16.60 0.54 2.42
N TYR A 259 -15.97 1.68 2.61
CA TYR A 259 -15.68 2.72 1.62
C TYR A 259 -14.20 3.10 1.70
N SER A 260 -13.54 3.21 0.55
CA SER A 260 -12.10 3.49 0.49
C SER A 260 -11.83 4.99 0.51
N LEU A 261 -12.65 5.78 -0.21
CA LEU A 261 -12.47 7.23 -0.35
C LEU A 261 -13.74 7.96 -0.78
N GLU A 262 -13.71 9.29 -0.68
CA GLU A 262 -14.69 10.20 -1.28
C GLU A 262 -14.10 10.85 -2.53
N TYR A 263 -14.84 10.86 -3.63
CA TYR A 263 -14.46 11.53 -4.88
C TYR A 263 -15.61 12.42 -5.35
N LEU A 264 -15.36 13.73 -5.44
CA LEU A 264 -16.38 14.73 -5.79
C LEU A 264 -17.66 14.58 -4.94
N HIS A 265 -17.48 14.44 -3.63
CA HIS A 265 -18.53 14.26 -2.63
C HIS A 265 -19.33 12.96 -2.72
N ARG A 266 -18.84 11.98 -3.50
CA ARG A 266 -19.41 10.63 -3.58
C ARG A 266 -18.50 9.64 -2.87
N LYS A 267 -19.05 8.86 -1.95
CA LYS A 267 -18.32 7.76 -1.30
C LYS A 267 -18.16 6.60 -2.29
N LEU A 268 -16.92 6.17 -2.51
CA LEU A 268 -16.59 5.07 -3.41
C LEU A 268 -16.12 3.86 -2.60
N LYS A 269 -16.63 2.68 -2.98
CA LYS A 269 -16.20 1.39 -2.43
C LYS A 269 -14.82 1.03 -2.98
N PRO A 270 -14.00 0.27 -2.24
CA PRO A 270 -12.76 -0.29 -2.78
C PRO A 270 -13.05 -1.18 -3.99
N TYR A 271 -12.14 -1.23 -4.96
CA TYR A 271 -12.35 -1.92 -6.25
C TYR A 271 -12.74 -3.40 -6.12
N TRP A 272 -12.28 -4.11 -5.09
CA TRP A 272 -12.65 -5.50 -4.86
C TRP A 272 -14.16 -5.69 -4.58
N LYS A 273 -14.85 -4.64 -4.10
CA LYS A 273 -16.31 -4.62 -3.87
C LYS A 273 -17.12 -4.17 -5.07
N ARG A 274 -16.51 -3.87 -6.23
CA ARG A 274 -17.21 -3.27 -7.38
C ARG A 274 -18.39 -4.08 -7.92
N ASN A 275 -18.36 -5.41 -7.74
CA ASN A 275 -19.44 -6.32 -8.11
C ASN A 275 -20.27 -6.76 -6.90
N GLU A 276 -20.34 -5.90 -5.87
CA GLU A 276 -21.02 -6.17 -4.60
C GLU A 276 -20.50 -7.42 -3.85
N LEU A 277 -19.25 -7.82 -4.12
CA LEU A 277 -18.58 -8.93 -3.44
C LEU A 277 -18.53 -8.66 -1.93
N GLN A 278 -19.04 -9.59 -1.13
CA GLN A 278 -19.03 -9.47 0.31
C GLN A 278 -17.74 -10.04 0.91
N ILE A 279 -17.42 -9.64 2.14
CA ILE A 279 -16.15 -10.01 2.78
C ILE A 279 -16.07 -11.51 3.09
N ASP A 280 -17.18 -12.16 3.42
CA ASP A 280 -17.28 -13.60 3.61
C ASP A 280 -16.97 -14.37 2.33
N GLU A 281 -17.54 -13.96 1.20
CA GLU A 281 -17.25 -14.50 -0.13
C GLU A 281 -15.77 -14.29 -0.51
N LEU A 282 -15.23 -13.10 -0.23
CA LEU A 282 -13.82 -12.80 -0.47
C LEU A 282 -12.90 -13.68 0.37
N LEU A 283 -13.18 -13.87 1.66
CA LEU A 283 -12.38 -14.72 2.55
C LEU A 283 -12.43 -16.19 2.10
N ILE A 284 -13.61 -16.70 1.73
CA ILE A 284 -13.76 -18.06 1.19
C ILE A 284 -12.93 -18.23 -0.08
N LYS A 285 -13.00 -17.27 -1.01
CA LYS A 285 -12.21 -17.27 -2.24
C LYS A 285 -10.72 -17.19 -1.94
N ALA A 286 -10.31 -16.32 -1.02
CA ALA A 286 -8.92 -16.12 -0.65
C ALA A 286 -8.29 -17.38 -0.03
N ALA A 287 -9.02 -18.09 0.82
CA ALA A 287 -8.57 -19.37 1.39
C ALA A 287 -8.49 -20.47 0.33
N ALA A 288 -9.51 -20.58 -0.54
CA ALA A 288 -9.53 -21.59 -1.60
C ALA A 288 -8.39 -21.40 -2.63
N GLU A 289 -8.02 -20.15 -2.91
CA GLU A 289 -6.99 -19.81 -3.90
C GLU A 289 -5.58 -19.68 -3.30
N TYR A 290 -5.40 -19.86 -1.98
CA TYR A 290 -4.14 -19.60 -1.28
C TYR A 290 -2.92 -20.25 -1.98
N VAL A 291 -2.99 -21.54 -2.28
CA VAL A 291 -1.87 -22.29 -2.91
C VAL A 291 -1.51 -21.69 -4.28
N LEU A 292 -2.51 -21.35 -5.08
CA LEU A 292 -2.32 -20.79 -6.41
C LEU A 292 -1.76 -19.37 -6.35
N VAL A 293 -2.33 -18.51 -5.49
CA VAL A 293 -1.90 -17.12 -5.31
C VAL A 293 -0.48 -17.06 -4.76
N ARG A 294 -0.15 -17.90 -3.76
CA ARG A 294 1.19 -18.00 -3.20
C ARG A 294 2.21 -18.37 -4.28
N LYS A 295 1.92 -19.40 -5.08
CA LYS A 295 2.77 -19.80 -6.20
C LYS A 295 3.01 -18.65 -7.19
N LYS A 296 1.95 -17.98 -7.65
CA LYS A 296 2.05 -16.82 -8.55
C LYS A 296 2.93 -15.70 -7.98
N CYS A 297 2.80 -15.42 -6.69
CA CYS A 297 3.59 -14.40 -6.00
C CYS A 297 5.08 -14.75 -5.94
N HIS A 298 5.43 -16.01 -5.62
CA HIS A 298 6.83 -16.45 -5.66
C HIS A 298 7.41 -16.41 -7.07
N GLU A 299 6.68 -16.90 -8.07
CA GLU A 299 7.11 -16.84 -9.48
C GLU A 299 7.34 -15.38 -9.92
N PHE A 300 6.43 -14.47 -9.57
CA PHE A 300 6.60 -13.05 -9.83
C PHE A 300 7.83 -12.47 -9.14
N ASN A 301 8.06 -12.80 -7.87
CA ASN A 301 9.23 -12.33 -7.12
C ASN A 301 10.54 -12.79 -7.75
N GLU A 302 10.64 -14.06 -8.17
CA GLU A 302 11.84 -14.59 -8.82
C GLU A 302 12.11 -13.92 -10.17
N ILE A 303 11.09 -13.80 -11.02
CA ILE A 303 11.20 -13.13 -12.32
C ILE A 303 11.66 -11.68 -12.13
N LEU A 304 10.96 -10.91 -11.29
CA LEU A 304 11.27 -9.51 -11.07
C LEU A 304 12.67 -9.33 -10.48
N ARG A 305 13.05 -10.14 -9.50
CA ARG A 305 14.38 -10.06 -8.89
C ARG A 305 15.48 -10.33 -9.91
N GLN A 306 15.30 -11.33 -10.77
CA GLN A 306 16.24 -11.66 -11.83
C GLN A 306 16.37 -10.50 -12.82
N GLU A 307 15.25 -9.98 -13.33
CA GLU A 307 15.25 -8.83 -14.26
C GLU A 307 15.95 -7.60 -13.68
N LEU A 308 15.69 -7.26 -12.41
CA LEU A 308 16.33 -6.14 -11.74
C LEU A 308 17.82 -6.38 -11.50
N THR A 309 18.19 -7.62 -11.14
CA THR A 309 19.60 -7.98 -10.93
C THR A 309 20.40 -7.91 -12.23
N ASP A 310 19.82 -8.35 -13.35
CA ASP A 310 20.48 -8.29 -14.64
C ASP A 310 20.69 -6.85 -15.13
N ARG A 311 19.78 -5.94 -14.76
CA ARG A 311 19.85 -4.52 -15.16
C ARG A 311 20.74 -3.66 -14.26
N GLY A 312 20.74 -3.90 -12.95
CA GLY A 312 21.39 -3.01 -11.97
C GLY A 312 22.16 -3.71 -10.85
N GLY A 313 22.26 -5.04 -10.89
CA GLY A 313 22.91 -5.86 -9.86
C GLY A 313 22.06 -6.07 -8.61
N ALA A 314 22.58 -6.87 -7.68
CA ALA A 314 21.83 -7.32 -6.50
C ALA A 314 21.41 -6.19 -5.55
N LYS A 315 22.21 -5.12 -5.42
CA LYS A 315 21.86 -3.95 -4.59
C LYS A 315 20.65 -3.21 -5.15
N TYR A 316 20.64 -2.97 -6.46
CA TYR A 316 19.53 -2.32 -7.14
C TYR A 316 18.25 -3.15 -7.01
N SER A 317 18.35 -4.47 -7.25
CA SER A 317 17.22 -5.38 -7.09
C SER A 317 16.59 -5.30 -5.70
N LYS A 318 17.39 -5.25 -4.63
CA LYS A 318 16.87 -5.13 -3.26
C LYS A 318 16.15 -3.81 -2.97
N VAL A 319 16.68 -2.68 -3.44
CA VAL A 319 16.02 -1.37 -3.29
C VAL A 319 14.71 -1.35 -4.07
N ALA A 320 14.71 -1.88 -5.30
CA ALA A 320 13.52 -1.93 -6.15
C ALA A 320 12.42 -2.87 -5.60
N GLU A 321 12.77 -4.03 -5.03
CA GLU A 321 11.79 -4.91 -4.35
C GLU A 321 11.12 -4.22 -3.15
N LEU A 322 11.84 -3.37 -2.40
CA LEU A 322 11.27 -2.58 -1.31
C LEU A 322 10.39 -1.43 -1.84
N ALA A 323 10.89 -0.67 -2.82
CA ALA A 323 10.18 0.44 -3.45
C ALA A 323 8.87 -0.02 -4.11
N PHE A 324 8.84 -1.25 -4.65
CA PHE A 324 7.64 -1.87 -5.23
C PHE A 324 6.45 -1.83 -4.26
N ARG A 325 6.68 -2.20 -2.99
CA ARG A 325 5.62 -2.22 -1.98
C ARG A 325 5.20 -0.84 -1.54
N GLN A 326 6.18 0.06 -1.37
CA GLN A 326 5.92 1.45 -0.99
C GLN A 326 5.06 2.14 -2.06
N CYS A 327 5.38 1.91 -3.34
CA CYS A 327 4.65 2.48 -4.46
C CYS A 327 3.19 2.02 -4.46
N LEU A 328 2.90 0.71 -4.40
CA LEU A 328 1.52 0.23 -4.45
C LEU A 328 0.70 0.56 -3.19
N SER A 329 1.27 0.39 -2.00
CA SER A 329 0.54 0.60 -0.74
C SER A 329 0.27 2.06 -0.41
N ALA A 330 0.86 3.01 -1.12
CA ALA A 330 0.57 4.44 -0.99
C ALA A 330 -0.71 4.87 -1.74
N HIS A 331 -1.52 3.94 -2.25
CA HIS A 331 -2.68 4.25 -3.09
C HIS A 331 -3.94 3.50 -2.69
N SER A 332 -5.10 4.11 -2.97
CA SER A 332 -6.40 3.44 -3.00
C SER A 332 -6.87 3.27 -4.44
N ILE A 333 -7.44 2.10 -4.75
CA ILE A 333 -7.99 1.77 -6.07
C ILE A 333 -9.50 1.55 -5.93
N VAL A 334 -10.28 2.26 -6.73
CA VAL A 334 -11.74 2.23 -6.73
C VAL A 334 -12.29 2.18 -8.15
N GLN A 335 -13.60 1.97 -8.27
CA GLN A 335 -14.32 2.10 -9.54
C GLN A 335 -15.37 3.22 -9.39
N ASP A 336 -15.45 4.12 -10.37
CA ASP A 336 -16.51 5.13 -10.44
C ASP A 336 -17.84 4.50 -10.90
N VAL A 337 -18.91 5.27 -10.81
CA VAL A 337 -20.29 4.83 -11.12
C VAL A 337 -20.48 4.34 -12.56
N ASP A 338 -19.65 4.78 -13.50
CA ASP A 338 -19.70 4.38 -14.91
C ASP A 338 -18.77 3.21 -15.24
N GLY A 339 -18.11 2.63 -14.24
CA GLY A 339 -17.15 1.55 -14.40
C GLY A 339 -15.70 2.00 -14.59
N THR A 340 -15.43 3.30 -14.62
CA THR A 340 -14.07 3.84 -14.78
C THR A 340 -13.17 3.45 -13.60
N LEU A 341 -12.00 2.89 -13.89
CA LEU A 341 -10.97 2.63 -12.88
C LEU A 341 -10.35 3.94 -12.41
N LEU A 342 -10.30 4.16 -11.10
CA LEU A 342 -9.67 5.32 -10.49
C LEU A 342 -8.65 4.87 -9.43
N MET A 343 -7.55 5.60 -9.33
CA MET A 343 -6.48 5.34 -8.38
C MET A 343 -5.98 6.65 -7.81
N PHE A 344 -5.86 6.72 -6.49
CA PHE A 344 -5.50 7.94 -5.79
C PHE A 344 -4.33 7.66 -4.85
N SER A 345 -3.24 8.42 -5.01
CA SER A 345 -2.13 8.45 -4.07
C SER A 345 -2.53 9.15 -2.78
N LYS A 346 -1.89 8.77 -1.68
CA LYS A 346 -1.75 9.61 -0.49
C LYS A 346 -0.32 10.11 -0.42
N GLU A 347 -0.16 11.42 -0.32
CA GLU A 347 1.10 12.01 0.11
C GLU A 347 1.25 11.81 1.63
N ASN A 348 2.30 11.08 2.02
CA ASN A 348 2.49 10.66 3.41
C ASN A 348 3.37 11.68 4.15
N SER A 349 2.85 12.25 5.24
CA SER A 349 3.57 13.21 6.11
C SER A 349 3.95 14.52 5.40
N SER A 350 3.13 14.95 4.43
CA SER A 350 3.26 16.20 3.68
C SER A 350 1.87 16.72 3.30
N ASN A 351 1.15 17.24 4.30
CA ASN A 351 -0.23 17.76 4.24
C ASN A 351 -1.34 16.73 3.93
N GLY A 352 -0.98 15.50 3.57
CA GLY A 352 -1.94 14.46 3.22
C GLY A 352 -2.64 14.68 1.89
N CYS A 353 -2.05 15.45 0.97
CA CYS A 353 -2.60 15.68 -0.38
C CYS A 353 -2.91 14.35 -1.09
N MET A 354 -3.95 14.37 -1.91
CA MET A 354 -4.49 13.17 -2.54
C MET A 354 -4.51 13.32 -4.05
N GLY A 355 -3.98 12.31 -4.75
CA GLY A 355 -3.86 12.37 -6.21
C GLY A 355 -2.91 13.48 -6.68
N THR A 356 -1.84 13.72 -5.92
CA THR A 356 -0.84 14.76 -6.21
C THR A 356 -0.08 14.45 -7.50
N VAL A 357 -0.12 15.37 -8.46
CA VAL A 357 0.37 15.15 -9.83
C VAL A 357 1.89 15.08 -9.89
N ASP A 358 2.59 15.95 -9.17
CA ASP A 358 4.04 15.97 -9.08
C ASP A 358 4.62 14.78 -8.27
N VAL A 359 3.81 14.09 -7.45
CA VAL A 359 4.13 12.78 -6.86
C VAL A 359 3.88 11.64 -7.85
N THR A 360 2.79 11.71 -8.63
CA THR A 360 2.51 10.74 -9.69
C THR A 360 3.61 10.75 -10.77
N TYR A 361 4.17 11.90 -11.10
CA TYR A 361 5.21 12.04 -12.13
C TYR A 361 6.46 11.16 -11.90
N PRO A 362 7.18 11.23 -10.76
CA PRO A 362 8.32 10.36 -10.47
C PRO A 362 7.91 8.90 -10.21
N GLY A 363 6.67 8.65 -9.80
CA GLY A 363 6.12 7.29 -9.65
C GLY A 363 5.74 6.61 -10.98
N ALA A 364 5.52 7.38 -12.03
CA ALA A 364 4.99 6.89 -13.30
C ALA A 364 5.78 5.77 -13.98
N PRO A 365 7.13 5.73 -13.97
CA PRO A 365 7.88 4.63 -14.57
C PRO A 365 7.48 3.25 -14.02
N PHE A 366 7.11 3.17 -12.74
CA PHE A 366 6.60 1.95 -12.13
C PHE A 366 5.31 1.49 -12.82
N PHE A 367 4.31 2.37 -12.88
CA PHE A 367 3.00 2.04 -13.44
C PHE A 367 3.06 1.79 -14.94
N LEU A 368 3.84 2.58 -15.68
CA LEU A 368 4.09 2.35 -17.11
C LEU A 368 4.70 0.97 -17.38
N TYR A 369 5.59 0.49 -16.51
CA TYR A 369 6.20 -0.83 -16.66
C TYR A 369 5.23 -1.96 -16.31
N PHE A 370 4.55 -1.84 -15.17
CA PHE A 370 3.77 -2.95 -14.61
C PHE A 370 2.33 -3.01 -15.13
N ASN A 371 1.65 -1.87 -15.18
CA ASN A 371 0.26 -1.77 -15.65
C ASN A 371 -0.11 -0.31 -16.01
N PRO A 372 -0.03 0.09 -17.30
CA PRO A 372 -0.40 1.43 -17.74
C PRO A 372 -1.84 1.86 -17.39
N ASP A 373 -2.77 0.92 -17.22
CA ASP A 373 -4.14 1.23 -16.79
C ASP A 373 -4.17 1.87 -15.39
N LEU A 374 -3.23 1.52 -14.51
CA LEU A 374 -3.10 2.14 -13.19
C LEU A 374 -2.59 3.58 -13.26
N LEU A 375 -1.71 3.90 -14.22
CA LEU A 375 -1.30 5.31 -14.43
C LEU A 375 -2.45 6.10 -15.03
N LYS A 376 -3.17 5.54 -16.01
CA LYS A 376 -4.39 6.17 -16.55
C LYS A 376 -5.40 6.46 -15.44
N ALA A 377 -5.61 5.50 -14.53
CA ALA A 377 -6.50 5.63 -13.38
C ALA A 377 -6.09 6.74 -12.39
N GLN A 378 -4.81 7.15 -12.37
CA GLN A 378 -4.32 8.30 -11.61
C GLN A 378 -4.56 9.63 -12.35
N LEU A 379 -4.40 9.66 -13.68
CA LEU A 379 -4.58 10.90 -14.46
C LEU A 379 -6.03 11.28 -14.71
N VAL A 380 -6.91 10.28 -14.94
CA VAL A 380 -8.33 10.48 -15.23
C VAL A 380 -9.04 11.36 -14.18
N PRO A 381 -8.91 11.13 -12.85
CA PRO A 381 -9.59 11.96 -11.89
C PRO A 381 -9.10 13.42 -11.89
N VAL A 382 -7.82 13.65 -12.24
CA VAL A 382 -7.24 15.00 -12.42
C VAL A 382 -7.84 15.72 -13.61
N PHE A 383 -7.93 15.04 -14.77
CA PHE A 383 -8.61 15.60 -15.94
C PHE A 383 -10.09 15.91 -15.67
N ASN A 384 -10.82 14.98 -15.06
CA ASN A 384 -12.23 15.17 -14.73
C ASN A 384 -12.44 16.38 -13.80
N TYR A 385 -11.56 16.57 -12.83
CA TYR A 385 -11.60 17.74 -11.94
C TYR A 385 -11.26 19.04 -12.69
N ALA A 386 -10.22 19.03 -13.52
CA ALA A 386 -9.80 20.18 -14.31
C ALA A 386 -10.84 20.63 -15.37
N GLU A 387 -11.65 19.70 -15.89
CA GLU A 387 -12.74 19.98 -16.81
C GLU A 387 -14.07 20.35 -16.12
N SER A 388 -14.14 20.20 -14.80
CA SER A 388 -15.29 20.63 -14.03
C SER A 388 -15.40 22.15 -13.99
N THR A 389 -16.59 22.66 -13.65
CA THR A 389 -16.80 24.10 -13.45
C THR A 389 -16.08 24.67 -12.24
N ARG A 390 -15.46 23.81 -11.40
CA ARG A 390 -14.76 24.21 -10.17
C ARG A 390 -13.36 24.72 -10.46
N TRP A 391 -12.65 24.09 -11.40
CA TRP A 391 -11.28 24.47 -11.74
C TRP A 391 -11.25 25.50 -12.88
N LYS A 392 -11.26 26.79 -12.50
CA LYS A 392 -11.33 27.91 -13.46
C LYS A 392 -10.00 28.24 -14.15
N PHE A 393 -8.87 27.77 -13.59
CA PHE A 393 -7.53 28.20 -13.98
C PHE A 393 -7.06 27.60 -15.31
N PRO A 394 -6.14 28.28 -16.05
CA PRO A 394 -5.65 27.80 -17.35
C PRO A 394 -4.61 26.68 -17.28
N PHE A 395 -4.24 26.23 -16.09
CA PHE A 395 -3.22 25.23 -15.82
C PHE A 395 -3.78 24.00 -15.11
N ALA A 396 -2.98 22.93 -14.98
CA ALA A 396 -3.37 21.70 -14.28
C ALA A 396 -3.43 21.91 -12.76
N PRO A 397 -4.40 21.30 -12.05
CA PRO A 397 -4.41 21.28 -10.59
C PRO A 397 -3.27 20.40 -10.05
N HIS A 398 -2.78 20.73 -8.87
CA HIS A 398 -1.73 20.03 -8.14
C HIS A 398 -2.23 18.71 -7.54
N ASP A 399 -3.37 18.76 -6.87
CA ASP A 399 -3.98 17.63 -6.17
C ASP A 399 -5.51 17.69 -6.28
N LEU A 400 -6.18 16.71 -5.68
CA LEU A 400 -7.63 16.59 -5.69
C LEU A 400 -8.26 16.77 -4.31
N GLY A 401 -7.47 17.10 -3.30
CA GLY A 401 -7.91 17.28 -1.92
C GLY A 401 -6.97 16.62 -0.93
N VAL A 402 -7.53 16.23 0.22
CA VAL A 402 -6.77 15.67 1.34
C VAL A 402 -7.28 14.27 1.63
N TYR A 403 -6.40 13.28 1.59
CA TYR A 403 -6.75 11.87 1.69
C TYR A 403 -7.52 11.57 2.98
N PRO A 404 -8.67 10.88 2.91
CA PRO A 404 -9.23 10.13 1.77
C PRO A 404 -10.33 10.90 1.01
N GLN A 405 -10.32 12.23 1.03
CA GLN A 405 -11.34 13.10 0.43
C GLN A 405 -10.80 13.85 -0.80
N ALA A 406 -11.06 13.31 -1.99
CA ALA A 406 -10.75 13.94 -3.28
C ALA A 406 -11.89 14.88 -3.73
N ASN A 407 -12.03 16.00 -3.00
CA ASN A 407 -13.16 16.92 -3.12
C ASN A 407 -12.78 18.31 -3.66
N GLY A 408 -11.62 18.45 -4.29
CA GLY A 408 -11.09 19.71 -4.81
C GLY A 408 -9.74 20.03 -4.20
N GLN A 409 -8.90 20.74 -4.95
CA GLN A 409 -7.51 20.97 -4.60
C GLN A 409 -7.37 21.59 -3.20
N ALA A 410 -6.46 21.03 -2.40
CA ALA A 410 -6.12 21.51 -1.07
C ALA A 410 -4.88 22.41 -1.05
N TYR A 411 -3.94 22.20 -1.96
CA TYR A 411 -2.68 22.93 -1.97
C TYR A 411 -2.81 24.38 -2.46
N GLY A 412 -1.92 25.24 -1.97
CA GLY A 412 -1.81 26.65 -2.35
C GLY A 412 -3.12 27.43 -2.18
N GLY A 413 -3.46 28.25 -3.18
CA GLY A 413 -4.67 29.06 -3.23
C GLY A 413 -5.97 28.30 -3.51
N ALA A 414 -5.93 26.96 -3.49
CA ALA A 414 -7.07 26.07 -3.77
C ALA A 414 -7.82 26.48 -5.06
N GLU A 415 -9.16 26.51 -5.03
CA GLU A 415 -10.03 26.94 -6.14
C GLU A 415 -10.19 28.47 -6.23
N ASP A 416 -9.69 29.19 -5.22
CA ASP A 416 -9.99 30.60 -5.02
C ASP A 416 -8.98 31.52 -5.69
N SER A 417 -7.68 31.19 -5.62
CA SER A 417 -6.59 32.04 -6.13
C SER A 417 -5.44 31.26 -6.79
N GLU A 418 -4.65 31.99 -7.58
CA GLU A 418 -3.42 31.48 -8.21
C GLU A 418 -2.19 31.53 -7.27
N GLU A 419 -2.37 31.93 -6.01
CA GLU A 419 -1.27 32.00 -5.04
C GLU A 419 -0.74 30.60 -4.71
N CYS A 420 0.59 30.46 -4.61
CA CYS A 420 1.26 29.20 -4.24
C CYS A 420 0.87 27.98 -5.09
N GLN A 421 0.49 28.20 -6.36
CA GLN A 421 0.24 27.14 -7.33
C GLN A 421 1.53 26.66 -8.02
N MET A 422 1.47 25.48 -8.64
CA MET A 422 2.58 24.87 -9.43
C MET A 422 2.24 24.73 -10.93
N PRO A 423 1.83 25.81 -11.62
CA PRO A 423 1.18 25.67 -12.93
C PRO A 423 2.07 25.11 -14.05
N VAL A 424 3.36 25.48 -14.12
CA VAL A 424 4.29 24.95 -15.14
C VAL A 424 4.67 23.51 -14.86
N GLU A 425 4.91 23.20 -13.58
CA GLU A 425 5.21 21.84 -13.10
C GLU A 425 4.09 20.87 -13.51
N GLU A 426 2.85 21.19 -13.14
CA GLU A 426 1.73 20.25 -13.31
C GLU A 426 1.22 20.15 -14.74
N CYS A 427 1.24 21.25 -15.49
CA CYS A 427 0.99 21.16 -16.94
C CYS A 427 2.04 20.27 -17.61
N GLY A 428 3.32 20.44 -17.25
CA GLY A 428 4.41 19.64 -17.79
C GLY A 428 4.25 18.15 -17.45
N ASN A 429 4.00 17.86 -16.17
CA ASN A 429 3.78 16.51 -15.67
C ASN A 429 2.62 15.84 -16.40
N MET A 430 1.43 16.44 -16.41
CA MET A 430 0.24 15.84 -17.03
C MET A 430 0.40 15.58 -18.52
N ILE A 431 1.02 16.51 -19.27
CA ILE A 431 1.27 16.33 -20.71
C ILE A 431 2.25 15.18 -20.94
N ILE A 432 3.39 15.17 -20.25
CA ILE A 432 4.41 14.12 -20.43
C ILE A 432 3.83 12.75 -20.09
N LEU A 433 3.10 12.63 -18.97
CA LEU A 433 2.51 11.39 -18.52
C LEU A 433 1.45 10.86 -19.49
N THR A 434 0.57 11.74 -19.97
CA THR A 434 -0.45 11.37 -20.95
C THR A 434 0.18 10.86 -22.25
N VAL A 435 1.20 11.56 -22.76
CA VAL A 435 1.91 11.14 -23.97
C VAL A 435 2.69 9.84 -23.76
N ALA A 436 3.29 9.64 -22.59
CA ALA A 436 4.00 8.40 -22.26
C ALA A 436 3.06 7.18 -22.30
N ILE A 437 1.84 7.31 -21.76
CA ILE A 437 0.78 6.30 -21.87
C ILE A 437 0.44 6.06 -23.34
N CYS A 438 0.16 7.11 -24.10
CA CYS A 438 -0.18 6.99 -25.52
C CYS A 438 0.90 6.28 -26.34
N LYS A 439 2.18 6.52 -26.03
CA LYS A 439 3.32 5.87 -26.69
C LYS A 439 3.41 4.38 -26.34
N ILE A 440 3.21 4.02 -25.07
CA ILE A 440 3.28 2.62 -24.63
C ILE A 440 2.12 1.81 -25.18
N GLU A 441 0.93 2.40 -25.24
CA GLU A 441 -0.27 1.74 -25.77
C GLU A 441 -0.35 1.79 -27.30
N ASN A 442 0.46 2.66 -27.92
CA ASN A 442 0.38 3.01 -29.33
C ASN A 442 -1.05 3.44 -29.75
N LYS A 443 -1.69 4.25 -28.89
CA LYS A 443 -3.08 4.74 -29.03
C LYS A 443 -3.22 6.15 -28.47
N THR A 444 -4.17 6.92 -28.99
CA THR A 444 -4.40 8.30 -28.55
C THR A 444 -5.69 8.50 -27.76
N ASP A 445 -6.44 7.42 -27.49
CA ASP A 445 -7.79 7.47 -26.89
C ASP A 445 -7.89 8.35 -25.64
N LEU A 446 -6.94 8.24 -24.70
CA LEU A 446 -6.91 9.08 -23.49
C LEU A 446 -6.70 10.56 -23.83
N ALA A 447 -5.71 10.84 -24.69
CA ALA A 447 -5.40 12.20 -25.09
C ALA A 447 -6.52 12.82 -25.93
N ASP A 448 -7.20 12.03 -26.74
CA ASP A 448 -8.32 12.46 -27.58
C ASP A 448 -9.53 12.84 -26.71
N LYS A 449 -9.80 12.05 -25.67
CA LYS A 449 -10.87 12.35 -24.69
C LYS A 449 -10.66 13.72 -24.03
N TYR A 450 -9.43 14.05 -23.64
CA TYR A 450 -9.09 15.27 -22.90
C TYR A 450 -8.31 16.30 -23.72
N PHE A 451 -8.42 16.25 -25.06
CA PHE A 451 -7.54 17.01 -25.96
C PHE A 451 -7.64 18.52 -25.75
N LYS A 452 -8.85 19.03 -25.49
CA LYS A 452 -9.07 20.46 -25.21
C LYS A 452 -8.29 20.93 -23.99
N THR A 453 -8.26 20.11 -22.95
CA THR A 453 -7.56 20.40 -21.70
C THR A 453 -6.04 20.32 -21.88
N LEU A 454 -5.55 19.30 -22.58
CA LEU A 454 -4.14 19.22 -22.97
C LEU A 454 -3.70 20.42 -23.82
N LEU A 455 -4.53 20.87 -24.76
CA LEU A 455 -4.25 22.06 -25.58
C LEU A 455 -4.21 23.33 -24.72
N LYS A 456 -5.08 23.44 -23.71
CA LYS A 456 -5.05 24.56 -22.75
C LYS A 456 -3.72 24.60 -21.99
N TRP A 457 -3.27 23.44 -21.49
CA TRP A 457 -2.04 23.32 -20.71
C TRP A 457 -0.78 23.51 -21.55
N VAL A 458 -0.72 23.00 -22.79
CA VAL A 458 0.45 23.24 -23.65
C VAL A 458 0.56 24.72 -24.02
N ASN A 459 -0.57 25.40 -24.27
CA ASN A 459 -0.56 26.85 -24.52
C ASN A 459 -0.07 27.64 -23.29
N TYR A 460 -0.45 27.22 -22.08
CA TYR A 460 0.12 27.81 -20.85
C TYR A 460 1.65 27.65 -20.80
N LEU A 461 2.18 26.48 -21.19
CA LEU A 461 3.62 26.26 -21.26
C LEU A 461 4.31 27.07 -22.37
N LEU A 462 3.62 27.37 -23.47
CA LEU A 462 4.15 28.27 -24.51
C LEU A 462 4.33 29.69 -23.98
N ASP A 463 3.37 30.18 -23.19
CA ASP A 463 3.39 31.55 -22.67
C ASP A 463 4.32 31.73 -21.46
N PHE A 464 4.41 30.71 -20.59
CA PHE A 464 5.06 30.82 -19.28
C PHE A 464 6.19 29.81 -19.02
N GLY A 465 6.42 28.86 -19.94
CA GLY A 465 7.33 27.74 -19.72
C GLY A 465 8.81 28.08 -19.87
N LEU A 466 9.21 28.84 -20.90
CA LEU A 466 10.63 29.13 -21.15
C LEU A 466 11.27 29.95 -20.02
N ASN A 467 10.51 30.89 -19.48
CA ASN A 467 10.97 31.74 -18.38
C ASN A 467 9.93 31.74 -17.26
N PRO A 468 9.90 30.69 -16.42
CA PRO A 468 8.90 30.54 -15.38
C PRO A 468 8.87 31.75 -14.45
N LYS A 469 7.68 32.30 -14.22
CA LYS A 469 7.45 33.32 -13.19
C LYS A 469 7.62 32.70 -11.79
N ASN A 470 7.48 33.53 -10.76
CA ASN A 470 7.54 33.12 -9.36
C ASN A 470 6.43 32.10 -9.01
N GLN A 471 6.78 30.82 -8.97
CA GLN A 471 5.90 29.71 -8.59
C GLN A 471 6.67 28.66 -7.77
N LEU A 472 5.96 27.68 -7.23
CA LEU A 472 6.56 26.51 -6.60
C LEU A 472 6.91 25.43 -7.65
N CYS A 473 7.82 24.54 -7.30
CA CYS A 473 8.07 23.26 -7.98
C CYS A 473 7.97 22.14 -6.95
N THR A 474 8.11 20.88 -7.40
CA THR A 474 8.03 19.70 -6.52
C THR A 474 9.02 19.73 -5.34
N ASP A 475 10.17 20.41 -5.48
CA ASP A 475 11.07 20.72 -4.37
C ASP A 475 10.55 21.91 -3.54
N ASP A 476 9.31 21.85 -3.09
CA ASP A 476 8.57 22.98 -2.50
C ASP A 476 9.18 23.49 -1.18
N PHE A 477 9.93 22.64 -0.48
CA PHE A 477 10.75 22.98 0.69
C PHE A 477 11.79 24.08 0.40
N THR A 478 12.09 24.35 -0.88
CA THR A 478 12.97 25.45 -1.31
C THR A 478 12.26 26.80 -1.43
N GLY A 479 10.93 26.83 -1.34
CA GLY A 479 10.10 28.02 -1.52
C GLY A 479 9.88 28.38 -3.00
N HIS A 480 9.30 29.56 -3.25
CA HIS A 480 9.01 30.02 -4.60
C HIS A 480 10.28 30.44 -5.35
N ILE A 481 10.39 30.02 -6.61
CA ILE A 481 11.58 30.29 -7.44
C ILE A 481 11.13 30.78 -8.82
N ALA A 482 11.44 32.04 -9.14
CA ALA A 482 11.37 32.54 -10.50
C ALA A 482 12.60 32.07 -11.31
N HIS A 483 12.46 32.01 -12.64
CA HIS A 483 13.55 31.64 -13.56
C HIS A 483 14.12 30.23 -13.31
N ASN A 484 13.28 29.32 -12.81
CA ASN A 484 13.70 27.97 -12.44
C ASN A 484 14.08 27.15 -13.69
N ALA A 485 15.34 26.71 -13.74
CA ALA A 485 15.88 25.97 -14.88
C ALA A 485 15.22 24.59 -15.08
N ASN A 486 14.86 23.89 -14.00
CA ASN A 486 14.20 22.59 -14.06
C ASN A 486 12.77 22.71 -14.62
N LEU A 487 12.02 23.72 -14.17
CA LEU A 487 10.68 24.00 -14.67
C LEU A 487 10.71 24.36 -16.17
N SER A 488 11.67 25.18 -16.59
CA SER A 488 11.83 25.51 -18.01
C SER A 488 12.15 24.27 -18.84
N LEU A 489 13.09 23.43 -18.39
CA LEU A 489 13.42 22.19 -19.09
C LEU A 489 12.22 21.25 -19.17
N LYS A 490 11.44 21.12 -18.09
CA LYS A 490 10.20 20.33 -18.07
C LYS A 490 9.18 20.85 -19.07
N ALA A 491 8.97 22.17 -19.16
CA ALA A 491 8.08 22.76 -20.15
C ALA A 491 8.51 22.44 -21.59
N ILE A 492 9.80 22.56 -21.89
CA ILE A 492 10.38 22.22 -23.20
C ILE A 492 10.14 20.74 -23.54
N LEU A 493 10.38 19.84 -22.57
CA LEU A 493 10.15 18.40 -22.74
C LEU A 493 8.67 18.07 -22.94
N ALA A 494 7.77 18.75 -22.23
CA ALA A 494 6.33 18.58 -22.39
C ALA A 494 5.83 19.05 -23.76
N ILE A 495 6.32 20.18 -24.28
CA ILE A 495 5.98 20.65 -25.64
C ILE A 495 6.51 19.68 -26.69
N SER A 496 7.72 19.14 -26.50
CA SER A 496 8.28 18.08 -27.35
C SER A 496 7.46 16.78 -27.28
N ALA A 497 6.98 16.40 -26.10
CA ALA A 497 6.06 15.28 -25.93
C ALA A 497 4.73 15.53 -26.66
N PHE A 498 4.19 16.74 -26.58
CA PHE A 498 2.98 17.12 -27.31
C PHE A 498 3.17 17.03 -28.85
N ALA A 499 4.36 17.33 -29.37
CA ALA A 499 4.70 17.08 -30.77
C ALA A 499 4.69 15.58 -31.14
N GLN A 500 5.13 14.72 -30.21
CA GLN A 500 5.07 13.26 -30.39
C GLN A 500 3.64 12.74 -30.37
N LEU A 501 2.74 13.34 -29.58
CA LEU A 501 1.31 13.02 -29.63
C LEU A 501 0.75 13.28 -31.03
N TRP A 502 1.05 14.41 -31.64
CA TRP A 502 0.62 14.70 -33.02
C TRP A 502 1.17 13.71 -34.05
N THR A 503 2.39 13.20 -33.82
CA THR A 503 2.96 12.12 -34.64
C THR A 503 2.13 10.84 -34.52
N LEU A 504 1.72 10.46 -33.30
CA LEU A 504 0.82 9.32 -33.07
C LEU A 504 -0.56 9.53 -33.70
N LYS A 505 -1.05 10.77 -33.71
CA LYS A 505 -2.29 11.18 -34.40
C LYS A 505 -2.16 11.27 -35.93
N ALA A 506 -0.98 10.97 -36.48
CA ALA A 506 -0.64 11.10 -37.89
C ALA A 506 -0.77 12.52 -38.49
N ASP A 507 -0.78 13.58 -37.66
CA ASP A 507 -0.73 14.97 -38.11
C ASP A 507 0.72 15.47 -38.13
N LYS A 508 1.35 15.32 -39.31
CA LYS A 508 2.75 15.72 -39.50
C LYS A 508 2.96 17.23 -39.41
N ILE A 509 1.96 18.04 -39.75
CA ILE A 509 2.09 19.51 -39.76
C ILE A 509 2.17 19.99 -38.31
N GLN A 510 1.21 19.58 -37.48
CA GLN A 510 1.21 19.96 -36.07
C GLN A 510 2.44 19.40 -35.33
N ALA A 511 2.83 18.15 -35.61
CA ALA A 511 4.05 17.57 -35.05
C ALA A 511 5.30 18.42 -35.36
N GLN A 512 5.46 18.88 -36.61
CA GLN A 512 6.59 19.73 -37.00
C GLN A 512 6.56 21.10 -36.31
N ILE A 513 5.38 21.71 -36.19
CA ILE A 513 5.22 23.01 -35.52
C ILE A 513 5.67 22.93 -34.06
N PHE A 514 5.08 22.04 -33.27
CA PHE A 514 5.40 21.92 -31.84
C PHE A 514 6.85 21.45 -31.61
N ASN A 515 7.37 20.57 -32.44
CA ASN A 515 8.77 20.14 -32.34
C ASN A 515 9.74 21.30 -32.62
N LYS A 516 9.44 22.14 -33.63
CA LYS A 516 10.26 23.31 -33.93
C LYS A 516 10.24 24.32 -32.78
N ILE A 517 9.07 24.54 -32.17
CA ILE A 517 8.95 25.41 -30.99
C ILE A 517 9.81 24.89 -29.84
N ALA A 518 9.69 23.60 -29.48
CA ALA A 518 10.49 23.01 -28.41
C ALA A 518 12.01 23.14 -28.67
N GLN A 519 12.46 22.93 -29.92
CA GLN A 519 13.86 23.10 -30.32
C GLN A 519 14.35 24.56 -30.20
N THR A 520 13.50 25.51 -30.57
CA THR A 520 13.80 26.94 -30.40
C THR A 520 13.92 27.29 -28.92
N MET A 521 12.94 26.90 -28.10
CA MET A 521 13.00 27.13 -26.64
C MET A 521 14.21 26.46 -26.00
N ALA A 522 14.60 25.24 -26.42
CA ALA A 522 15.81 24.58 -25.94
C ALA A 522 17.08 25.36 -26.32
N SER A 523 17.13 25.93 -27.52
CA SER A 523 18.25 26.75 -27.98
C SER A 523 18.32 28.05 -27.19
N GLU A 524 17.19 28.67 -26.89
CA GLU A 524 17.12 29.87 -26.05
C GLU A 524 17.51 29.59 -24.60
N TRP A 525 17.06 28.48 -24.01
CA TRP A 525 17.40 28.07 -22.64
C TRP A 525 18.90 27.78 -22.43
N LEU A 526 19.62 27.36 -23.47
CA LEU A 526 21.07 27.12 -23.42
C LEU A 526 21.91 28.40 -23.38
N ASN A 527 21.33 29.53 -23.78
CA ASN A 527 22.00 30.85 -23.82
C ASN A 527 21.61 31.67 -22.59
#